data_AF-A0A8T6LTA1-F1
#
_entry.id   AF-A0A8T6LTA1-F1
#
_cell.length_a   1.000
_cell.length_b   1.000
_cell.length_c   1.000
_cell.angle_alpha   90.00
_cell.angle_beta   90.00
_cell.angle_gamma   90.00
#
_symmetry.space_group_name_H-M   'P 1'
#
loop_
_entity.id
_entity.type
_entity.pdbx_description
1 polymer ?
#
loop_
_entity_poly.entity_id
_entity_poly.type
_entity_poly.pdbx_seq_one_letter_code
_entity_poly.pdbx_strand_id
1 'polypeptide(L)'
;MAILLLAPVAGAQSLGETLQDCPGLVLSSDSASQQIHLQMTDDPTKMSVLWAKTGRSMNQIVEYQWGAEVLEANAESYCYGNHNMAFHMATMTGLPLG
;
A
#
# COMPACT_ATOMS: atom_id res chain seq x y z
N MET A 1 10.96 18.93 48.39
CA MET A 1 9.67 18.88 47.69
C MET A 1 9.96 18.67 46.21
N ALA A 2 9.98 17.41 45.75
CA ALA A 2 10.30 17.06 44.38
C ALA A 2 9.01 16.92 43.58
N ILE A 3 8.87 17.70 42.52
CA ILE A 3 7.73 17.64 41.60
C ILE A 3 7.99 16.47 40.63
N LEU A 4 7.22 15.39 40.74
CA LEU A 4 7.18 14.32 39.74
C LEU A 4 6.47 14.87 38.49
N LEU A 5 7.23 15.10 37.42
CA LEU A 5 6.70 15.36 36.09
C LEU A 5 6.15 14.04 35.52
N LEU A 6 4.82 13.87 35.60
CA LEU A 6 4.12 12.84 34.84
C LEU A 6 4.17 13.24 33.36
N ALA A 7 5.20 12.78 32.64
CA ALA A 7 5.21 12.86 31.19
C ALA A 7 4.02 12.05 30.65
N PRO A 8 3.20 12.59 29.74
CA PRO A 8 2.17 11.80 29.09
C PRO A 8 2.89 10.68 28.34
N VAL A 9 2.59 9.44 28.71
CA VAL A 9 2.98 8.27 27.93
C VAL A 9 2.12 8.35 26.66
N ALA A 10 2.61 9.08 25.66
CA ALA A 10 2.08 8.98 24.32
C ALA A 10 2.25 7.50 23.94
N GLY A 11 1.14 6.78 23.85
CA GLY A 11 1.13 5.43 23.33
C GLY A 11 1.56 5.50 21.87
N ALA A 12 2.87 5.46 21.63
CA ALA A 12 3.41 5.13 20.33
C ALA A 12 2.98 3.69 20.08
N GLN A 13 1.83 3.51 19.43
CA GLN A 13 1.49 2.24 18.83
C GLN A 13 2.65 1.91 17.92
N SER A 14 3.41 0.89 18.29
CA SER A 14 4.55 0.44 17.51
C SER A 14 4.05 0.18 16.10
N LEU A 15 4.61 0.86 15.10
CA LEU A 15 4.34 0.57 13.69
C LEU A 15 4.59 -0.92 13.37
N GLY A 16 5.43 -1.60 14.16
CA GLY A 16 5.68 -3.03 14.08
C GLY A 16 4.55 -3.94 14.62
N GLU A 17 3.61 -3.43 15.42
CA GLU A 17 2.41 -4.18 15.82
C GLU A 17 1.23 -3.97 14.86
N THR A 18 1.23 -2.87 14.11
CA THR A 18 0.16 -2.56 13.14
C THR A 18 0.43 -3.15 11.74
N LEU A 19 1.70 -3.21 11.32
CA LEU A 19 2.15 -3.84 10.07
C LEU A 19 2.63 -5.27 10.34
N GLN A 20 1.71 -6.14 10.73
CA GLN A 20 1.96 -7.57 10.83
C GLN A 20 1.94 -8.21 9.43
N ASP A 21 2.83 -9.17 9.21
CA ASP A 21 2.78 -10.11 8.07
C ASP A 21 1.34 -10.64 7.95
N CYS A 22 0.63 -10.24 6.90
CA CYS A 22 -0.82 -10.36 6.76
C CYS A 22 -1.39 -11.73 7.23
N PRO A 23 -1.88 -11.86 8.49
CA PRO A 23 -2.40 -13.12 9.00
C PRO A 23 -3.71 -13.41 8.28
N GLY A 24 -3.79 -14.56 7.61
CA GLY A 24 -4.75 -14.85 6.56
C GLY A 24 -6.22 -14.60 6.90
N LEU A 25 -6.83 -13.63 6.22
CA LEU A 25 -8.24 -13.65 5.87
C LEU A 25 -8.34 -13.52 4.34
N VAL A 26 -8.30 -14.66 3.65
CA VAL A 26 -8.62 -14.73 2.23
C VAL A 26 -10.13 -14.53 2.13
N LEU A 27 -10.56 -13.33 1.73
CA LEU A 27 -11.97 -13.11 1.39
C LEU A 27 -12.22 -13.75 0.03
N SER A 28 -13.19 -14.65 -0.05
CA SER A 28 -13.54 -15.42 -1.25
C SER A 28 -14.06 -14.55 -2.41
N SER A 29 -14.37 -13.28 -2.13
CA SER A 29 -14.79 -12.28 -3.11
C SER A 29 -13.66 -11.26 -3.30
N ASP A 30 -13.18 -11.11 -4.53
CA ASP A 30 -12.30 -10.00 -4.89
C ASP A 30 -13.01 -8.68 -4.54
N SER A 31 -12.45 -7.94 -3.59
CA SER A 31 -13.01 -6.65 -3.20
C SER A 31 -12.59 -5.60 -4.23
N ALA A 32 -13.49 -4.68 -4.55
CA ALA A 32 -13.17 -3.60 -5.48
C ALA A 32 -12.01 -2.76 -4.94
N SER A 33 -11.08 -2.39 -5.83
CA SER A 33 -10.02 -1.43 -5.52
C SER A 33 -10.63 -0.08 -5.14
N GLN A 34 -10.12 0.51 -4.07
CA GLN A 34 -10.60 1.76 -3.49
C GLN A 34 -9.42 2.69 -3.20
N GLN A 35 -9.70 3.99 -3.02
CA GLN A 35 -8.70 4.99 -2.62
C GLN A 35 -7.46 4.99 -3.52
N ILE A 36 -7.66 4.83 -4.83
CA ILE A 36 -6.56 4.78 -5.80
C ILE A 36 -5.86 6.13 -5.85
N HIS A 37 -4.54 6.13 -5.68
CA HIS A 37 -3.69 7.31 -5.72
C HIS A 37 -2.50 7.06 -6.64
N LEU A 38 -2.22 8.02 -7.53
CA LEU A 38 -1.09 7.99 -8.46
C LEU A 38 -0.13 9.13 -8.07
N GLN A 39 1.15 8.81 -7.93
CA GLN A 39 2.17 9.76 -7.53
C GLN A 39 3.39 9.63 -8.46
N MET A 40 3.85 10.75 -9.02
CA MET A 40 5.12 10.78 -9.75
C MET A 40 6.28 10.57 -8.79
N THR A 41 7.30 9.83 -9.23
CA THR A 41 8.54 9.70 -8.49
C THR A 41 9.50 10.85 -8.82
N ASP A 42 10.71 10.81 -8.28
CA ASP A 42 11.81 11.68 -8.69
C ASP A 42 12.30 11.40 -10.12
N ASP A 43 12.09 10.18 -10.60
CA ASP A 43 12.28 9.79 -12.00
C ASP A 43 10.99 10.03 -12.80
N PRO A 44 10.98 10.93 -13.80
CA PRO A 44 9.79 11.24 -14.59
C PRO A 44 9.32 10.10 -15.51
N THR A 45 10.13 9.04 -15.66
CA THR A 45 9.73 7.82 -16.37
C THR A 45 9.05 6.79 -15.46
N LYS A 46 8.85 7.12 -14.18
CA LYS A 46 8.24 6.24 -13.18
C LYS A 46 7.09 6.89 -12.43
N MET A 47 6.08 6.08 -12.11
CA MET A 47 4.92 6.50 -11.34
C MET A 47 4.51 5.39 -10.38
N SER A 48 4.35 5.75 -9.11
CA SER A 48 3.82 4.85 -8.09
C SER A 48 2.30 4.90 -8.09
N VAL A 49 1.68 3.73 -8.05
CA VAL A 49 0.24 3.55 -7.92
C VAL A 49 -0.02 2.88 -6.60
N LEU A 50 -0.87 3.50 -5.78
CA LEU A 50 -1.29 2.99 -4.48
C LEU A 50 -2.79 2.77 -4.50
N TRP A 51 -3.26 1.65 -3.94
CA TRP A 51 -4.68 1.39 -3.78
C TRP A 51 -4.95 0.53 -2.55
N ALA A 52 -6.19 0.56 -2.09
CA ALA A 52 -6.66 -0.23 -0.97
C ALA A 52 -7.68 -1.27 -1.44
N LYS A 53 -7.70 -2.42 -0.76
CA LYS A 53 -8.72 -3.47 -0.89
C LYS A 53 -9.16 -3.93 0.49
N THR A 54 -10.41 -4.36 0.59
CA THR A 54 -10.91 -5.05 1.78
C THR A 54 -10.44 -6.51 1.74
N GLY A 55 -9.78 -6.96 2.80
CA GLY A 55 -9.13 -8.27 2.87
C GLY A 55 -7.87 -8.39 2.01
N ARG A 56 -7.18 -9.54 2.11
CA ARG A 56 -5.99 -9.82 1.31
C ARG A 56 -6.37 -10.53 0.01
N SER A 57 -5.94 -9.97 -1.11
CA SER A 57 -5.83 -10.69 -2.38
C SER A 57 -4.36 -10.85 -2.73
N MET A 58 -3.97 -12.03 -3.21
CA MET A 58 -2.59 -12.30 -3.64
C MET A 58 -2.39 -11.79 -5.07
N ASN A 59 -1.14 -11.66 -5.51
CA ASN A 59 -0.78 -11.33 -6.89
C ASN A 59 -1.45 -10.05 -7.42
N GLN A 60 -1.43 -8.99 -6.60
CA GLN A 60 -1.92 -7.69 -7.01
C GLN A 60 -0.96 -7.07 -8.02
N ILE A 61 -1.51 -6.56 -9.12
CA ILE A 61 -0.75 -5.97 -10.22
C ILE A 61 -1.38 -4.65 -10.65
N VAL A 62 -0.59 -3.85 -11.36
CA VAL A 62 -1.07 -2.78 -12.22
C VAL A 62 -0.75 -3.15 -13.65
N GLU A 63 -1.78 -3.22 -14.49
CA GLU A 63 -1.65 -3.29 -15.95
C GLU A 63 -1.66 -1.86 -16.50
N TYR A 64 -0.71 -1.56 -17.39
CA TYR A 64 -0.52 -0.23 -17.95
C TYR A 64 0.05 -0.32 -19.37
N GLN A 65 -0.28 0.65 -20.21
CA GLN A 65 0.10 0.64 -21.63
C GLN A 65 0.46 2.03 -22.11
N TRP A 66 1.58 2.11 -22.82
CA TRP A 66 1.95 3.23 -23.67
C TRP A 66 2.58 2.65 -24.93
N GLY A 67 2.13 3.11 -26.10
CA GLY A 67 2.48 2.45 -27.36
C GLY A 67 1.74 1.12 -27.57
N ALA A 68 2.39 0.15 -28.19
CA ALA A 68 1.75 -1.09 -28.65
C ALA A 68 1.82 -2.26 -27.64
N GLU A 69 2.58 -2.12 -26.56
CA GLU A 69 2.82 -3.19 -25.59
C GLU A 69 2.05 -2.94 -24.29
N VAL A 70 1.40 -3.99 -23.78
CA VAL A 70 0.79 -4.00 -22.44
C VAL A 70 1.86 -4.47 -21.45
N LEU A 71 2.06 -3.69 -20.40
CA LEU A 71 3.06 -3.94 -19.39
C LEU A 71 2.38 -4.13 -18.03
N GLU A 72 3.04 -4.88 -17.15
CA GLU A 72 2.54 -5.22 -15.83
C GLU A 72 3.57 -4.87 -14.77
N ALA A 73 3.09 -4.34 -13.64
CA ALA A 73 3.91 -4.08 -12.46
C ALA A 73 3.32 -4.84 -11.27
N ASN A 74 4.13 -5.71 -10.66
CA ASN A 74 3.75 -6.42 -9.44
C ASN A 74 3.71 -5.45 -8.25
N ALA A 75 2.71 -5.61 -7.39
CA ALA A 75 2.54 -4.78 -6.21
C ALA A 75 3.17 -5.41 -4.97
N GLU A 76 3.84 -4.57 -4.18
CA GLU A 76 4.08 -4.86 -2.78
C GLU A 76 2.78 -4.63 -1.98
N SER A 77 2.53 -5.47 -0.98
CA SER A 77 1.28 -5.46 -0.22
C SER A 77 1.53 -5.33 1.27
N TYR A 78 0.75 -4.48 1.92
CA TYR A 78 0.85 -4.16 3.34
C TYR A 78 -0.53 -4.30 3.98
N CYS A 79 -0.64 -5.05 5.07
CA CYS A 79 -1.95 -5.26 5.73
C CYS A 79 -2.12 -4.40 6.96
N TYR A 80 -3.33 -3.87 7.10
CA TYR A 80 -3.83 -3.28 8.34
C TYR A 80 -4.82 -4.25 8.97
N GLY A 81 -4.26 -5.27 9.65
CA GLY A 81 -5.01 -6.44 10.12
C GLY A 81 -6.22 -6.12 10.98
N ASN A 82 -6.11 -5.12 11.85
CA ASN A 82 -7.21 -4.70 12.74
C ASN A 82 -8.39 -4.04 12.02
N HIS A 83 -8.25 -3.72 10.72
CA HIS A 83 -9.26 -3.05 9.93
C HIS A 83 -9.70 -3.85 8.70
N ASN A 84 -9.23 -5.11 8.55
CA ASN A 84 -9.48 -5.93 7.37
C ASN A 84 -9.15 -5.21 6.06
N MET A 85 -8.08 -4.40 6.05
CA MET A 85 -7.64 -3.65 4.87
C MET A 85 -6.26 -4.11 4.42
N ALA A 86 -6.06 -4.19 3.11
CA ALA A 86 -4.76 -4.32 2.48
C ALA A 86 -4.49 -3.11 1.60
N PHE A 87 -3.27 -2.60 1.66
CA PHE A 87 -2.74 -1.55 0.79
C PHE A 87 -1.76 -2.19 -0.17
N HIS A 88 -1.82 -1.77 -1.42
CA HIS A 88 -1.00 -2.29 -2.49
C HIS A 88 -0.29 -1.13 -3.16
N MET A 89 0.99 -1.30 -3.46
CA MET A 89 1.82 -0.31 -4.13
C MET A 89 2.60 -0.98 -5.25
N ALA A 90 2.42 -0.49 -6.47
CA ALA A 90 3.21 -0.90 -7.63
C ALA A 90 3.87 0.33 -8.26
N THR A 91 5.03 0.15 -8.90
CA THR A 91 5.69 1.23 -9.63
C THR A 91 5.66 0.91 -11.12
N MET A 92 4.95 1.74 -11.88
CA MET A 92 5.01 1.79 -13.34
C MET A 92 6.35 2.37 -13.76
N THR A 93 6.99 1.79 -14.77
CA THR A 93 8.34 2.20 -15.22
C THR A 93 8.41 2.34 -16.73
N GLY A 94 9.30 3.19 -17.23
CA GLY A 94 9.52 3.36 -18.67
C GLY A 94 8.47 4.26 -19.34
N LEU A 95 7.74 5.05 -18.55
CA LEU A 95 6.76 6.01 -19.05
C LEU A 95 7.43 7.05 -19.97
N PRO A 96 6.77 7.46 -21.06
CA PRO A 96 7.35 8.40 -22.01
C PRO A 96 7.51 9.79 -21.36
N LEU A 97 8.64 10.43 -21.66
CA LEU A 97 8.82 11.86 -21.40
C LEU A 97 8.02 12.62 -22.46
N GLY A 98 7.21 13.60 -22.03
CA GLY A 98 6.40 14.44 -22.91
C GLY A 98 7.22 15.31 -23.85
#